data_AF-A0A973UT46-F1
#
_entry.id   AF-A0A973UT46-F1
#
_cell.length_a   1.000
_cell.length_b   1.000
_cell.length_c   1.000
_cell.angle_alpha   90.00
_cell.angle_beta   90.00
_cell.angle_gamma   90.00
#
_symmetry.space_group_name_H-M   'P 1'
#
loop_
_entity.id
_entity.type
_entity.pdbx_description
1 polymer ?
#
loop_
_entity_poly.entity_id
_entity_poly.type
_entity_poly.pdbx_seq_one_letter_code
_entity_poly.pdbx_strand_id
1 'polypeptide(L)'
;MQLAALLTVMTVYFAAKAVAVARGPAPHGVDLALFLTIWPGMRTGPFARRTAPADDRRLIRRGALVGGCGIAAWITLSRLPLTDEITGWLGVAVVLTTFHLGLADVITGGLRMRGHAVRRLFDDPLLSTTLRGFWSHRWNLAFVEMNQVVFLPWLRPVFGRHAIAAAFVLSGLLHELAISLPVGAGFGLPTLYFCLHAAAVSVETRLRVHRWPVTWARLWTWAWLIVPLPLLFHRAFRDALVLPLFGGLS
;
A
#
# COMPACT_ATOMS: atom_id res chain seq x y z
N MET A 1 0.12 22.25 -12.09
CA MET A 1 0.56 20.84 -12.20
C MET A 1 0.01 19.97 -11.08
N GLN A 2 0.14 20.36 -9.81
CA GLN A 2 -0.29 19.55 -8.65
C GLN A 2 -1.80 19.23 -8.62
N LEU A 3 -2.68 20.19 -8.92
CA LEU A 3 -4.13 19.94 -8.96
C LEU A 3 -4.51 18.93 -10.05
N ALA A 4 -3.93 19.05 -11.25
CA ALA A 4 -4.18 18.11 -12.35
C ALA A 4 -3.72 16.69 -11.98
N ALA A 5 -2.53 16.55 -11.39
CA ALA A 5 -2.03 15.26 -10.91
C ALA A 5 -2.96 14.63 -9.85
N LEU A 6 -3.42 15.43 -8.89
CA LEU A 6 -4.37 14.97 -7.88
C LEU A 6 -5.69 14.50 -8.51
N LEU A 7 -6.25 15.28 -9.44
CA LEU A 7 -7.47 14.92 -10.15
C LEU A 7 -7.29 13.63 -10.96
N THR A 8 -6.12 13.42 -11.60
CA THR A 8 -5.81 12.16 -12.29
C THR A 8 -5.81 10.98 -11.33
N VAL A 9 -5.13 11.08 -10.19
CA VAL A 9 -5.09 9.99 -9.18
C VAL A 9 -6.48 9.69 -8.64
N MET A 10 -7.26 10.73 -8.31
CA MET A 10 -8.63 10.57 -7.84
C MET A 10 -9.53 9.93 -8.89
N THR A 11 -9.37 10.32 -10.17
CA THR A 11 -10.14 9.75 -11.29
C THR A 11 -9.86 8.25 -11.43
N VAL A 12 -8.58 7.85 -11.41
CA VAL A 12 -8.20 6.43 -11.50
C VAL A 12 -8.74 5.64 -10.29
N TYR A 13 -8.64 6.21 -9.09
CA TYR A 13 -9.17 5.60 -7.87
C TYR A 13 -10.69 5.39 -7.94
N PHE A 14 -11.46 6.43 -8.30
CA PHE A 14 -12.91 6.31 -8.39
C PHE A 14 -13.36 5.44 -9.57
N ALA A 15 -12.62 5.41 -10.68
CA ALA A 15 -12.87 4.46 -11.76
C ALA A 15 -12.69 3.01 -11.29
N ALA A 16 -11.63 2.72 -10.53
CA ALA A 16 -11.41 1.40 -9.94
C ALA A 16 -12.55 1.02 -8.96
N LYS A 17 -13.01 1.97 -8.15
CA LYS A 17 -14.18 1.79 -7.26
C LYS A 17 -15.46 1.52 -8.03
N ALA A 18 -15.71 2.24 -9.12
CA ALA A 18 -16.88 2.03 -9.97
C ALA A 18 -16.88 0.62 -10.58
N VAL A 19 -15.73 0.16 -11.09
CA VAL A 19 -15.57 -1.22 -11.59
C VAL A 19 -15.82 -2.25 -10.49
N ALA A 20 -15.32 -2.00 -9.28
CA ALA A 20 -15.55 -2.88 -8.13
C ALA A 20 -17.04 -3.00 -7.77
N VAL A 21 -17.78 -1.89 -7.76
CA VAL A 21 -19.24 -1.88 -7.54
C VAL A 21 -19.97 -2.59 -8.67
N ALA A 22 -19.60 -2.36 -9.93
CA ALA A 22 -20.24 -2.98 -11.08
C ALA A 22 -20.04 -4.51 -11.14
N ARG A 23 -18.95 -5.03 -10.55
CA ARG A 23 -18.60 -6.46 -10.56
C ARG A 23 -18.99 -7.22 -9.30
N GLY A 24 -19.39 -6.51 -8.25
CA GLY A 24 -19.67 -7.08 -6.93
C GLY A 24 -21.11 -6.82 -6.47
N PRO A 25 -21.51 -7.37 -5.32
CA PRO A 25 -22.76 -6.95 -4.69
C PRO A 25 -22.66 -5.45 -4.35
N ALA A 26 -23.66 -4.66 -4.73
CA ALA A 26 -23.63 -3.22 -4.57
C ALA A 26 -23.95 -2.82 -3.11
N PRO A 27 -23.11 -2.03 -2.44
CA PRO A 27 -23.49 -1.36 -1.20
C PRO A 27 -24.43 -0.18 -1.51
N HIS A 28 -25.21 0.24 -0.53
CA HIS A 28 -26.18 1.33 -0.68
C HIS A 28 -26.10 2.33 0.49
N GLY A 29 -26.60 3.54 0.27
CA GLY A 29 -26.67 4.58 1.31
C GLY A 29 -25.31 4.86 1.97
N VAL A 30 -25.29 4.82 3.31
CA VAL A 30 -24.08 5.08 4.11
C VAL A 30 -22.97 4.08 3.83
N ASP A 31 -23.29 2.81 3.55
CA ASP A 31 -22.27 1.78 3.31
C ASP A 31 -21.55 2.01 1.98
N LEU A 32 -22.24 2.54 0.97
CA LEU A 32 -21.62 2.99 -0.27
C LEU A 32 -20.70 4.19 -0.01
N ALA A 33 -21.15 5.18 0.76
CA ALA A 33 -20.33 6.34 1.08
C ALA A 33 -19.03 5.93 1.84
N LEU A 34 -19.14 5.05 2.83
CA LEU A 34 -18.00 4.50 3.55
C LEU A 34 -17.06 3.72 2.63
N PHE A 35 -17.61 2.90 1.73
CA PHE A 35 -16.81 2.14 0.75
C PHE A 35 -16.06 3.06 -0.23
N LEU A 36 -16.67 4.16 -0.68
CA LEU A 36 -16.06 5.07 -1.65
C LEU A 36 -15.01 5.99 -1.02
N THR A 37 -15.20 6.40 0.24
CA THR A 37 -14.40 7.47 0.87
C THR A 37 -13.42 6.98 1.95
N ILE A 38 -13.88 6.13 2.87
CA ILE A 38 -13.10 5.73 4.05
C ILE A 38 -12.30 4.45 3.78
N TRP A 39 -12.88 3.48 3.07
CA TRP A 39 -12.26 2.19 2.88
C TRP A 39 -11.47 2.13 1.57
N PRO A 40 -10.14 1.87 1.58
CA PRO A 40 -9.37 1.83 0.34
C PRO A 40 -9.52 0.51 -0.44
N GLY A 41 -10.01 -0.57 0.19
CA GLY A 41 -10.14 -1.87 -0.47
C GLY A 41 -11.20 -1.93 -1.57
N MET A 42 -11.13 -2.94 -2.44
CA MET A 42 -11.95 -3.03 -3.64
C MET A 42 -13.02 -4.13 -3.57
N ARG A 43 -13.08 -4.91 -2.49
CA ARG A 43 -14.18 -5.86 -2.29
C ARG A 43 -15.39 -5.19 -1.68
N THR A 44 -16.52 -5.21 -2.39
CA THR A 44 -17.78 -4.61 -1.94
C THR A 44 -18.57 -5.48 -0.97
N GLY A 45 -18.32 -6.79 -0.93
CA GLY A 45 -19.04 -7.76 -0.10
C GLY A 45 -19.26 -7.31 1.36
N PRO A 46 -18.20 -6.88 2.10
CA PRO A 46 -18.32 -6.39 3.47
C PRO A 46 -19.22 -5.16 3.66
N PHE A 47 -19.49 -4.41 2.59
CA PHE A 47 -20.35 -3.21 2.61
C PHE A 47 -21.74 -3.48 2.04
N ALA A 48 -21.90 -4.49 1.19
CA ALA A 48 -23.20 -4.89 0.68
C ALA A 48 -23.99 -5.75 1.68
N ARG A 49 -23.29 -6.52 2.52
CA ARG A 49 -23.89 -7.32 3.59
C ARG A 49 -23.08 -7.20 4.86
N ARG A 50 -23.69 -6.57 5.87
CA ARG A 50 -23.14 -6.52 7.23
C ARG A 50 -23.24 -7.90 7.87
N THR A 51 -22.25 -8.22 8.69
CA THR A 51 -22.23 -9.38 9.59
C THR A 51 -22.45 -8.91 11.02
N ALA A 52 -22.55 -9.86 11.97
CA ALA A 52 -22.48 -9.53 13.38
C ALA A 52 -21.20 -8.71 13.68
N PRO A 53 -21.30 -7.60 14.43
CA PRO A 53 -20.15 -6.83 14.86
C PRO A 53 -19.10 -7.71 15.55
N ALA A 54 -17.83 -7.55 15.16
CA ALA A 54 -16.71 -8.17 15.86
C ALA A 54 -16.11 -7.21 16.89
N ASP A 55 -15.78 -7.70 18.09
CA ASP A 55 -15.07 -6.89 19.09
C ASP A 55 -13.57 -6.76 18.77
N ASP A 56 -13.27 -5.91 17.79
CA ASP A 56 -11.91 -5.68 17.28
C ASP A 56 -11.18 -4.53 18.01
N ARG A 57 -11.54 -4.24 19.28
CA ARG A 57 -10.88 -3.20 20.11
C ARG A 57 -9.37 -3.41 20.22
N ARG A 58 -8.91 -4.66 20.22
CA ARG A 58 -7.47 -4.99 20.22
C ARG A 58 -6.77 -4.45 18.98
N LEU A 59 -7.40 -4.54 17.80
CA LEU A 59 -6.85 -4.04 16.55
C LEU A 59 -6.84 -2.51 16.56
N ILE A 60 -7.91 -1.87 17.04
CA ILE A 60 -7.96 -0.40 17.19
C ILE A 60 -6.86 0.08 18.14
N ARG A 61 -6.72 -0.53 19.32
CA ARG A 61 -5.67 -0.16 20.28
C ARG A 61 -4.28 -0.31 19.68
N ARG A 62 -4.03 -1.41 18.96
CA ARG A 62 -2.77 -1.60 18.25
C ARG A 62 -2.54 -0.49 17.22
N GLY A 63 -3.52 -0.21 16.36
CA GLY A 63 -3.42 0.83 15.35
C GLY A 63 -3.17 2.21 15.96
N ALA A 64 -3.86 2.54 17.05
CA ALA A 64 -3.66 3.78 17.80
C ALA A 64 -2.25 3.88 18.40
N LEU A 65 -1.73 2.80 18.98
CA LEU A 65 -0.36 2.77 19.52
C LEU A 65 0.69 2.91 18.40
N VAL A 66 0.56 2.15 17.32
CA VAL A 66 1.49 2.21 16.18
C VAL A 66 1.45 3.60 15.53
N GLY A 67 0.25 4.13 15.28
CA GLY A 67 0.06 5.47 14.74
C GLY A 67 0.61 6.56 15.67
N GLY A 68 0.37 6.42 16.98
CA GLY A 68 0.93 7.29 18.01
C GLY A 68 2.45 7.27 18.05
N CYS A 69 3.09 6.10 17.90
CA CYS A 69 4.55 6.00 17.76
C CYS A 69 5.06 6.72 16.52
N GLY A 70 4.36 6.61 15.39
CA GLY A 70 4.71 7.34 14.16
C GLY A 70 4.60 8.86 14.32
N ILE A 71 3.55 9.36 14.98
CA ILE A 71 3.37 10.78 15.31
C ILE A 71 4.43 11.26 16.30
N ALA A 72 4.72 10.50 17.34
CA ALA A 72 5.76 10.83 18.31
C ALA A 72 7.14 10.90 17.61
N ALA A 73 7.46 9.93 16.75
CA ALA A 73 8.67 9.95 15.96
C ALA A 73 8.74 11.19 15.05
N TRP A 74 7.66 11.54 14.36
CA TRP A 74 7.59 12.76 13.54
C TRP A 74 7.96 14.01 14.36
N ILE A 75 7.28 14.20 15.49
CA ILE A 75 7.46 15.35 16.40
C ILE A 75 8.90 15.40 16.96
N THR A 76 9.48 14.26 17.32
CA THR A 76 10.85 14.18 17.82
C THR A 76 11.86 14.51 16.71
N LEU A 77 11.72 13.87 15.55
CA LEU A 77 12.64 14.02 14.43
C LEU A 77 12.63 15.44 13.85
N SER A 78 11.49 16.14 13.86
CA SER A 78 11.39 17.55 13.48
C SER A 78 12.25 18.51 14.32
N ARG A 79 12.71 18.08 15.50
CA ARG A 79 13.54 18.90 16.40
C ARG A 79 15.02 18.51 16.41
N LEU A 80 15.39 17.44 15.69
CA LEU A 80 16.77 16.99 15.64
C LEU A 80 17.48 17.63 14.44
N PRO A 81 18.76 18.03 14.58
CA PRO A 81 19.55 18.58 13.48
C PRO A 81 20.04 17.47 12.54
N LEU A 82 19.11 16.82 11.84
CA LEU A 82 19.39 15.75 10.88
C LEU A 82 19.55 16.33 9.47
N THR A 83 20.40 15.69 8.66
CA THR A 83 20.51 16.04 7.23
C THR A 83 19.21 15.71 6.49
N ASP A 84 18.87 16.47 5.45
CA ASP A 84 17.69 16.26 4.60
C ASP A 84 17.55 14.83 4.07
N GLU A 85 18.66 14.18 3.70
CA GLU A 85 18.65 12.80 3.21
C GLU A 85 18.14 11.82 4.29
N ILE A 86 18.63 11.94 5.53
CA ILE A 86 18.18 11.12 6.67
C ILE A 86 16.73 11.46 7.01
N THR A 87 16.38 12.73 7.08
CA THR A 87 15.01 13.19 7.37
C THR A 87 14.02 12.69 6.34
N GLY A 88 14.36 12.71 5.05
CA GLY A 88 13.53 12.19 3.97
C GLY A 88 13.22 10.70 4.13
N TRP A 89 14.23 9.88 4.48
CA TRP A 89 14.02 8.45 4.69
C TRP A 89 13.23 8.13 5.95
N LEU A 90 13.57 8.77 7.08
CA LEU A 90 12.82 8.62 8.32
C LEU A 90 11.38 9.14 8.17
N GLY A 91 11.17 10.17 7.35
CA GLY A 91 9.86 10.67 6.98
C GLY A 91 9.00 9.66 6.23
N VAL A 92 9.59 8.89 5.29
CA VAL A 92 8.89 7.76 4.67
C VAL A 92 8.48 6.73 5.73
N ALA A 93 9.38 6.38 6.65
CA ALA A 93 9.07 5.45 7.74
C ALA A 93 7.96 5.97 8.66
N VAL A 94 7.95 7.26 8.97
CA VAL A 94 6.89 7.95 9.72
C VAL A 94 5.55 7.84 8.99
N VAL A 95 5.49 8.16 7.69
CA VAL A 95 4.25 8.09 6.89
C VAL A 95 3.71 6.66 6.82
N LEU A 96 4.58 5.68 6.59
CA LEU A 96 4.18 4.27 6.57
C LEU A 96 3.67 3.81 7.93
N THR A 97 4.37 4.14 9.01
CA THR A 97 3.98 3.74 10.36
C THR A 97 2.67 4.38 10.79
N THR A 98 2.52 5.69 10.57
CA THR A 98 1.33 6.45 10.97
C THR A 98 0.09 6.05 10.17
N PHE A 99 0.18 6.11 8.84
CA PHE A 99 -1.00 5.95 7.98
C PHE A 99 -1.23 4.51 7.55
N HIS A 100 -0.18 3.81 7.08
CA HIS A 100 -0.34 2.48 6.50
C HIS A 100 -0.48 1.42 7.58
N LEU A 101 0.24 1.52 8.69
CA LEU A 101 0.18 0.53 9.76
C LEU A 101 -0.78 0.94 10.89
N GLY A 102 -0.74 2.20 11.32
CA GLY A 102 -1.55 2.72 12.42
C GLY A 102 -3.01 2.99 12.04
N LEU A 103 -3.23 4.02 11.23
CA LEU A 103 -4.57 4.47 10.83
C LEU A 103 -5.37 3.36 10.12
N ALA A 104 -4.71 2.58 9.26
CA ALA A 104 -5.34 1.45 8.58
C ALA A 104 -5.94 0.41 9.56
N ASP A 105 -5.26 0.10 10.65
CA ASP A 105 -5.74 -0.83 11.68
C ASP A 105 -6.91 -0.22 12.47
N VAL A 106 -6.85 1.09 12.78
CA VAL A 106 -7.96 1.82 13.42
C VAL A 106 -9.21 1.80 12.54
N ILE A 107 -9.08 2.12 11.25
CA ILE A 107 -10.20 2.10 10.29
C ILE A 107 -10.73 0.68 10.15
N THR A 108 -9.86 -0.33 10.00
CA THR A 108 -10.27 -1.75 9.88
C THR A 108 -11.06 -2.19 11.10
N GLY A 109 -10.54 -1.96 12.32
CA GLY A 109 -11.23 -2.35 13.54
C GLY A 109 -12.55 -1.60 13.74
N GLY A 110 -12.56 -0.29 13.46
CA GLY A 110 -13.76 0.54 13.56
C GLY A 110 -14.87 0.14 12.59
N LEU A 111 -14.52 -0.36 11.41
CA LEU A 111 -15.48 -0.92 10.43
C LEU A 111 -15.99 -2.30 10.86
N ARG A 112 -15.13 -3.17 11.38
CA ARG A 112 -15.52 -4.50 11.89
C ARG A 112 -16.46 -4.43 13.10
N MET A 113 -16.22 -3.47 14.00
CA MET A 113 -17.14 -3.17 15.11
C MET A 113 -18.49 -2.59 14.65
N ARG A 114 -18.60 -2.16 13.39
CA ARG A 114 -19.86 -1.74 12.76
C ARG A 114 -20.49 -2.83 11.88
N GLY A 115 -19.95 -4.04 11.92
CA GLY A 115 -20.44 -5.19 11.15
C GLY A 115 -19.88 -5.32 9.74
N HIS A 116 -18.89 -4.52 9.34
CA HIS A 116 -18.21 -4.69 8.06
C HIS A 116 -17.04 -5.68 8.21
N ALA A 117 -17.19 -6.89 7.69
CA ALA A 117 -16.18 -7.95 7.74
C ALA A 117 -14.99 -7.71 6.79
N VAL A 118 -14.38 -6.52 6.84
CA VAL A 118 -13.23 -6.13 6.04
C VAL A 118 -11.96 -6.85 6.48
N ARG A 119 -11.01 -7.06 5.57
CA ARG A 119 -9.69 -7.62 5.89
C ARG A 119 -8.75 -6.52 6.36
N ARG A 120 -7.84 -6.84 7.27
CA ARG A 120 -6.74 -5.95 7.64
C ARG A 120 -5.91 -5.59 6.41
N LEU A 121 -5.61 -4.31 6.22
CA LEU A 121 -4.95 -3.82 5.00
C LEU A 121 -3.47 -4.19 4.92
N PHE A 122 -2.78 -4.26 6.06
CA PHE A 122 -1.37 -4.61 6.16
C PHE A 122 -1.20 -5.70 7.21
N ASP A 123 -0.94 -6.93 6.80
CA ASP A 123 -0.92 -8.10 7.68
C ASP A 123 0.50 -8.55 8.04
N ASP A 124 1.07 -7.85 9.03
CA ASP A 124 2.41 -8.09 9.58
C ASP A 124 3.48 -8.27 8.48
N PRO A 125 3.66 -7.26 7.60
CA PRO A 125 4.49 -7.36 6.40
C PRO A 125 5.95 -7.73 6.69
N LEU A 126 6.50 -7.29 7.82
CA LEU A 126 7.87 -7.58 8.22
C LEU A 126 8.11 -9.07 8.55
N LEU A 127 7.06 -9.85 8.81
CA LEU A 127 7.17 -11.29 9.05
C LEU A 127 7.28 -12.12 7.77
N SER A 128 7.21 -11.48 6.59
CA SER A 128 7.28 -12.16 5.29
C SER A 128 8.62 -12.88 5.10
N THR A 129 8.53 -14.14 4.68
CA THR A 129 9.69 -14.98 4.30
C THR A 129 9.85 -15.11 2.78
N THR A 130 8.90 -14.58 2.01
CA THR A 130 8.94 -14.56 0.55
C THR A 130 8.36 -13.24 0.04
N LEU A 131 8.86 -12.76 -1.10
CA LEU A 131 8.33 -11.63 -1.85
C LEU A 131 6.90 -11.89 -2.30
N ARG A 132 6.59 -13.10 -2.75
CA ARG A 132 5.21 -13.48 -3.08
C ARG A 132 4.29 -13.33 -1.87
N GLY A 133 4.73 -13.80 -0.70
CA GLY A 133 4.01 -13.66 0.57
C GLY A 133 3.77 -12.20 0.94
N PHE A 134 4.81 -11.38 0.83
CA PHE A 134 4.73 -9.94 1.08
C PHE A 134 3.69 -9.26 0.17
N TRP A 135 3.87 -9.36 -1.16
CA TRP A 135 3.06 -8.62 -2.13
C TRP A 135 1.63 -9.15 -2.33
N SER A 136 1.37 -10.42 -1.99
CA SER A 136 0.04 -11.04 -2.23
C SER A 136 -0.82 -11.14 -0.98
N HIS A 137 -0.22 -11.13 0.22
CA HIS A 137 -0.93 -11.49 1.44
C HIS A 137 -0.72 -10.52 2.61
N ARG A 138 0.34 -9.70 2.60
CA ARG A 138 0.74 -8.96 3.81
C ARG A 138 0.89 -7.46 3.60
N TRP A 139 1.24 -7.01 2.39
CA TRP A 139 1.40 -5.61 2.07
C TRP A 139 0.23 -5.09 1.23
N ASN A 140 -0.38 -3.99 1.68
CA ASN A 140 -1.39 -3.23 0.95
C ASN A 140 -2.46 -4.10 0.26
N LEU A 141 -3.25 -4.82 1.05
CA LEU A 141 -4.28 -5.71 0.53
C LEU A 141 -5.38 -4.99 -0.25
N ALA A 142 -5.56 -3.67 -0.06
CA ALA A 142 -6.42 -2.88 -0.94
C ALA A 142 -5.94 -2.94 -2.40
N PHE A 143 -4.62 -2.84 -2.61
CA PHE A 143 -4.03 -2.95 -3.94
C PHE A 143 -4.10 -4.38 -4.49
N VAL A 144 -3.92 -5.39 -3.64
CA VAL A 144 -4.11 -6.80 -4.03
C VAL A 144 -5.55 -7.04 -4.50
N GLU A 145 -6.53 -6.50 -3.78
CA GLU A 145 -7.94 -6.56 -4.18
C GLU A 145 -8.19 -5.81 -5.49
N MET A 146 -7.60 -4.62 -5.66
CA MET A 146 -7.70 -3.86 -6.92
C MET A 146 -7.15 -4.66 -8.09
N ASN A 147 -5.98 -5.28 -7.96
CA ASN A 147 -5.43 -6.17 -8.98
C ASN A 147 -6.38 -7.33 -9.29
N GLN A 148 -6.96 -7.97 -8.27
CA GLN A 148 -7.85 -9.12 -8.46
C GLN A 148 -9.19 -8.76 -9.09
N VAL A 149 -9.79 -7.64 -8.70
CA VAL A 149 -11.16 -7.25 -9.09
C VAL A 149 -11.15 -6.43 -10.37
N VAL A 150 -10.18 -5.54 -10.54
CA VAL A 150 -10.13 -4.58 -11.64
C VAL A 150 -9.28 -5.12 -12.77
N PHE A 151 -8.00 -5.40 -12.52
CA PHE A 151 -7.01 -5.58 -13.60
C PHE A 151 -6.85 -7.01 -14.09
N LEU A 152 -6.69 -7.99 -13.21
CA LEU A 152 -6.46 -9.40 -13.58
C LEU A 152 -7.55 -10.01 -14.47
N PRO A 153 -8.85 -9.66 -14.34
CA PRO A 153 -9.87 -10.14 -15.29
C PRO A 153 -9.57 -9.74 -16.74
N TRP A 154 -8.89 -8.61 -16.97
CA TRP A 154 -8.46 -8.17 -18.30
C TRP A 154 -7.06 -8.69 -18.67
N LEU A 155 -6.15 -8.74 -17.70
CA LEU A 155 -4.76 -9.17 -17.96
C LEU A 155 -4.65 -10.66 -18.24
N ARG A 156 -5.47 -11.51 -17.60
CA ARG A 156 -5.38 -12.98 -17.75
C ARG A 156 -5.64 -13.46 -19.18
N PRO A 157 -6.72 -13.04 -19.87
CA PRO A 157 -6.95 -13.44 -21.26
C PRO A 157 -5.85 -12.96 -22.22
N VAL A 158 -5.28 -11.78 -21.98
CA VAL A 158 -4.30 -11.14 -22.89
C VAL A 158 -2.89 -11.68 -22.67
N PHE A 159 -2.45 -11.81 -21.42
CA PHE A 159 -1.06 -12.13 -21.06
C PHE A 159 -0.86 -13.58 -20.58
N GLY A 160 -1.93 -14.34 -20.39
CA GLY A 160 -1.87 -15.75 -19.96
C GLY A 160 -1.02 -15.95 -18.71
N ARG A 161 0.02 -16.79 -18.82
CA ARG A 161 0.97 -17.07 -17.72
C ARG A 161 1.75 -15.83 -17.23
N HIS A 162 1.83 -14.77 -18.03
CA HIS A 162 2.53 -13.53 -17.69
C HIS A 162 1.62 -12.47 -17.05
N ALA A 163 0.33 -12.77 -16.82
CA ALA A 163 -0.62 -11.80 -16.26
C ALA A 163 -0.21 -11.23 -14.89
N ILE A 164 0.46 -12.03 -14.06
CA ILE A 164 1.00 -11.53 -12.78
C ILE A 164 2.14 -10.55 -13.00
N ALA A 165 3.07 -10.83 -13.92
CA ALA A 165 4.14 -9.90 -14.27
C ALA A 165 3.57 -8.59 -14.85
N ALA A 166 2.56 -8.69 -15.73
CA ALA A 166 1.85 -7.53 -16.25
C ALA A 166 1.17 -6.70 -15.12
N ALA A 167 0.62 -7.37 -14.09
CA ALA A 167 0.06 -6.67 -12.93
C ALA A 167 1.13 -5.93 -12.11
N PHE A 168 2.37 -6.45 -12.03
CA PHE A 168 3.49 -5.71 -11.43
C PHE A 168 3.84 -4.47 -12.26
N VAL A 169 3.91 -4.56 -13.59
CA VAL A 169 4.16 -3.39 -14.45
C VAL A 169 3.07 -2.33 -14.27
N LEU A 170 1.80 -2.74 -14.29
CA LEU A 170 0.68 -1.84 -14.04
C LEU A 170 0.73 -1.22 -12.63
N SER A 171 1.18 -1.98 -11.64
CA SER A 171 1.45 -1.44 -10.30
C SER A 171 2.51 -0.36 -10.33
N GLY A 172 3.59 -0.58 -11.09
CA GLY A 172 4.60 0.42 -11.39
C GLY A 172 4.02 1.72 -11.91
N LEU A 173 3.22 1.64 -12.98
CA LEU A 173 2.57 2.80 -13.59
C LEU A 173 1.64 3.54 -12.61
N LEU A 174 0.90 2.82 -11.79
CA LEU A 174 0.05 3.44 -10.76
C LEU A 174 0.86 4.17 -9.69
N HIS A 175 2.07 3.67 -9.36
CA HIS A 175 2.97 4.38 -8.47
C HIS A 175 3.63 5.59 -9.16
N GLU A 176 3.90 5.56 -10.48
CA GLU A 176 4.30 6.76 -11.21
C GLU A 176 3.24 7.87 -11.08
N LEU A 177 1.97 7.52 -11.23
CA LEU A 177 0.86 8.48 -11.08
C LEU A 177 0.78 9.05 -9.67
N ALA A 178 1.08 8.26 -8.64
CA ALA A 178 0.99 8.68 -7.24
C ALA A 178 2.24 9.36 -6.71
N ILE A 179 3.43 9.05 -7.24
CA ILE A 179 4.74 9.46 -6.71
C ILE A 179 5.44 10.43 -7.66
N SER A 180 5.61 10.04 -8.93
CA SER A 180 6.40 10.80 -9.91
C SER A 180 5.61 11.97 -10.52
N LEU A 181 4.33 11.75 -10.84
CA LEU A 181 3.47 12.75 -11.49
C LEU A 181 3.24 14.01 -10.64
N PRO A 182 2.96 13.94 -9.31
CA PRO A 182 2.74 15.14 -8.51
C PRO A 182 3.97 16.04 -8.40
N VAL A 183 5.17 15.45 -8.50
CA VAL A 183 6.45 16.16 -8.41
C VAL A 183 7.07 16.45 -9.79
N GLY A 184 6.50 15.90 -10.87
CA GLY A 184 6.98 16.08 -12.24
C GLY A 184 8.37 15.49 -12.50
N ALA A 185 8.83 14.52 -11.70
CA ALA A 185 10.18 13.98 -11.76
C ALA A 185 10.22 12.52 -11.30
N GLY A 186 11.29 11.80 -11.63
CA GLY A 186 11.48 10.40 -11.22
C GLY A 186 10.70 9.37 -12.04
N PHE A 187 10.15 9.78 -13.18
CA PHE A 187 9.40 8.89 -14.07
C PHE A 187 10.21 7.65 -14.48
N GLY A 188 9.57 6.49 -14.40
CA GLY A 188 10.14 5.19 -14.72
C GLY A 188 10.81 4.50 -13.53
N LEU A 189 11.16 5.22 -12.46
CA LEU A 189 11.82 4.63 -11.29
C LEU A 189 10.86 3.72 -10.48
N PRO A 190 9.64 4.16 -10.08
CA PRO A 190 8.64 3.25 -9.52
C PRO A 190 8.34 2.05 -10.44
N THR A 191 8.23 2.26 -11.75
CA THR A 191 7.98 1.17 -12.70
C THR A 191 9.11 0.16 -12.70
N LEU A 192 10.35 0.61 -12.73
CA LEU A 192 11.54 -0.24 -12.63
C LEU A 192 11.55 -1.02 -11.31
N TYR A 193 11.20 -0.40 -10.18
CA TYR A 193 11.09 -1.09 -8.88
C TYR A 193 10.16 -2.30 -8.95
N PHE A 194 8.95 -2.14 -9.52
CA PHE A 194 8.00 -3.24 -9.63
C PHE A 194 8.39 -4.27 -10.71
N CYS A 195 9.05 -3.87 -11.79
CA CYS A 195 9.63 -4.80 -12.77
C CYS A 195 10.71 -5.69 -12.15
N LEU A 196 11.61 -5.12 -11.34
CA LEU A 196 12.61 -5.87 -10.59
C LEU A 196 11.95 -6.88 -9.66
N HIS A 197 10.86 -6.49 -8.98
CA HIS A 197 10.10 -7.39 -8.13
C HIS A 197 9.39 -8.52 -8.90
N ALA A 198 8.87 -8.25 -10.09
CA ALA A 198 8.30 -9.30 -10.95
C ALA A 198 9.35 -10.36 -11.32
N ALA A 199 10.57 -9.91 -11.66
CA ALA A 199 11.70 -10.78 -11.92
C ALA A 199 12.12 -11.54 -10.64
N ALA A 200 12.26 -10.83 -9.51
CA ALA A 200 12.66 -11.41 -8.23
C ALA A 200 11.68 -12.49 -7.74
N VAL A 201 10.37 -12.29 -7.87
CA VAL A 201 9.35 -13.31 -7.55
C VAL A 201 9.47 -14.54 -8.46
N SER A 202 9.80 -14.33 -9.75
CA SER A 202 10.02 -15.43 -10.69
C SER A 202 11.26 -16.23 -10.33
N VAL A 203 12.36 -15.56 -9.95
CA VAL A 203 13.59 -16.19 -9.45
C VAL A 203 13.35 -16.90 -8.12
N GLU A 204 12.66 -16.26 -7.19
CA GLU A 204 12.29 -16.80 -5.87
C GLU A 204 11.55 -18.14 -6.01
N THR A 205 10.65 -18.23 -6.99
CA THR A 205 9.90 -19.46 -7.29
C THR A 205 10.83 -20.57 -7.78
N ARG A 206 11.78 -20.26 -8.66
CA ARG A 206 12.76 -21.23 -9.20
C ARG A 206 13.74 -21.71 -8.13
N LEU A 207 14.22 -20.80 -7.28
CA LEU A 207 15.11 -21.09 -6.16
C LEU A 207 14.41 -21.78 -4.98
N ARG A 208 13.08 -21.88 -5.02
CA ARG A 208 12.24 -22.46 -3.97
C ARG A 208 12.55 -21.85 -2.59
N VAL A 209 12.67 -20.53 -2.53
CA VAL A 209 13.02 -19.79 -1.29
C VAL A 209 12.08 -20.12 -0.12
N HIS A 210 10.82 -20.49 -0.41
CA HIS A 210 9.88 -20.98 0.60
C HIS A 210 10.34 -22.22 1.39
N ARG A 211 11.37 -22.94 0.91
CA ARG A 211 11.98 -24.10 1.59
C ARG A 211 13.29 -23.77 2.29
N TRP A 212 13.80 -22.55 2.14
CA TRP A 212 15.03 -22.14 2.80
C TRP A 212 14.79 -22.00 4.30
N PRO A 213 15.85 -22.06 5.13
CA PRO A 213 15.74 -21.68 6.54
C PRO A 213 15.16 -20.27 6.66
N VAL A 214 14.27 -20.07 7.64
CA VAL A 214 13.47 -18.84 7.80
C VAL A 214 14.33 -17.58 7.77
N THR A 215 15.50 -17.60 8.41
CA THR A 215 16.44 -16.48 8.45
C THR A 215 16.90 -16.07 7.06
N TRP A 216 17.31 -17.03 6.22
CA TRP A 216 17.77 -16.76 4.85
C TRP A 216 16.64 -16.29 3.94
N ALA A 217 15.45 -16.87 4.09
CA ALA A 217 14.26 -16.48 3.34
C ALA A 217 13.83 -15.04 3.68
N ARG A 218 13.91 -14.66 4.96
CA ARG A 218 13.69 -13.27 5.41
C ARG A 218 14.76 -12.33 4.87
N LEU A 219 16.04 -12.68 4.97
CA LEU A 219 17.12 -11.84 4.44
C LEU A 219 16.95 -11.59 2.94
N TRP A 220 16.64 -12.64 2.17
CA TRP A 220 16.30 -12.53 0.75
C TRP A 220 15.15 -11.54 0.52
N THR A 221 14.04 -11.72 1.24
CA THR A 221 12.85 -10.89 1.11
C THR A 221 13.16 -9.42 1.45
N TRP A 222 13.83 -9.18 2.57
CA TRP A 222 14.16 -7.83 3.04
C TRP A 222 15.18 -7.14 2.13
N ALA A 223 16.19 -7.86 1.63
CA ALA A 223 17.15 -7.30 0.69
C ALA A 223 16.43 -6.78 -0.57
N TRP A 224 15.52 -7.57 -1.14
CA TRP A 224 14.75 -7.14 -2.32
C TRP A 224 13.74 -6.03 -2.04
N LEU A 225 13.26 -5.87 -0.80
CA LEU A 225 12.39 -4.75 -0.44
C LEU A 225 13.18 -3.45 -0.17
N ILE A 226 14.34 -3.55 0.47
CA ILE A 226 15.10 -2.39 0.97
C ILE A 226 16.09 -1.86 -0.07
N VAL A 227 16.85 -2.73 -0.73
CA VAL A 227 17.92 -2.31 -1.67
C VAL A 227 17.38 -1.48 -2.84
N PRO A 228 16.31 -1.90 -3.55
CA PRO A 228 15.77 -1.10 -4.65
C PRO A 228 14.81 0.01 -4.18
N LEU A 229 14.57 0.16 -2.87
CA LEU A 229 13.64 1.15 -2.32
C LEU A 229 13.88 2.60 -2.80
N PRO A 230 15.12 3.06 -3.05
CA PRO A 230 15.37 4.38 -3.62
C PRO A 230 14.77 4.61 -5.01
N LEU A 231 14.43 3.55 -5.75
CA LEU A 231 13.70 3.65 -7.02
C LEU A 231 12.22 4.01 -6.78
N LEU A 232 11.61 3.46 -5.74
CA LEU A 232 10.21 3.73 -5.40
C LEU A 232 10.06 5.10 -4.73
N PHE A 233 10.86 5.37 -3.70
CA PHE A 233 10.87 6.64 -2.97
C PHE A 233 12.08 7.47 -3.38
N HIS A 234 12.12 7.84 -4.66
CA HIS A 234 13.22 8.60 -5.25
C HIS A 234 13.39 9.98 -4.59
N ARG A 235 14.60 10.55 -4.70
CA ARG A 235 14.96 11.80 -4.01
C ARG A 235 13.96 12.94 -4.29
N ALA A 236 13.60 13.18 -5.55
CA ALA A 236 12.65 14.26 -5.87
C ALA A 236 11.28 14.11 -5.19
N PHE A 237 10.80 12.88 -4.95
CA PHE A 237 9.58 12.64 -4.17
C PHE A 237 9.79 13.01 -2.70
N ARG A 238 10.90 12.57 -2.10
CA ARG A 238 11.19 12.86 -0.69
C ARG A 238 11.37 14.35 -0.45
N ASP A 239 12.12 15.03 -1.31
CA ASP A 239 12.41 16.46 -1.17
C ASP A 239 11.14 17.32 -1.31
N ALA A 240 10.24 16.95 -2.23
CA ALA A 240 9.05 17.76 -2.52
C ALA A 240 7.84 17.43 -1.64
N LEU A 241 7.70 16.18 -1.16
CA LEU A 241 6.49 15.73 -0.46
C LEU A 241 6.71 15.20 0.96
N VAL A 242 7.93 14.76 1.30
CA VAL A 242 8.22 14.19 2.62
C VAL A 242 8.93 15.20 3.51
N LEU A 243 10.02 15.81 3.03
CA LEU A 243 10.81 16.76 3.78
C LEU A 243 10.00 17.97 4.28
N PRO A 244 9.07 18.57 3.49
CA PRO A 244 8.27 19.70 3.96
C PRO A 244 7.39 19.39 5.19
N LEU A 245 7.09 18.11 5.44
CA LEU A 245 6.35 17.70 6.64
C LEU A 245 7.12 17.99 7.93
N PHE A 246 8.45 18.11 7.86
CA PHE A 246 9.30 18.32 9.04
C PHE A 246 9.62 19.80 9.28
N GLY A 247 9.63 20.63 8.24
CA GLY A 247 9.97 22.05 8.32
C GLY A 247 8.89 22.95 8.93
N GLY A 248 7.63 22.49 9.05
CA GLY A 248 6.54 23.28 9.63
C GLY A 248 6.42 23.20 11.15
N LEU A 249 7.28 22.43 11.82
CA LEU A 249 7.22 22.15 13.27
C LEU A 249 8.45 22.68 14.05
N SER A 250 9.38 23.35 13.35
CA SER A 250 10.58 23.98 13.90
C SER A 250 10.27 25.34 14.52
#